data_AF-A0A1Y1LHA8-F1
#
_entry.id   AF-A0A1Y1LHA8-F1
#
_cell.length_a   1.000
_cell.length_b   1.000
_cell.length_c   1.000
_cell.angle_alpha   90.00
_cell.angle_beta   90.00
_cell.angle_gamma   90.00
#
_symmetry.space_group_name_H-M   'P 1'
#
loop_
_entity.id
_entity.type
_entity.pdbx_description
1 polymer ?
#
loop_
_entity_poly.entity_id
_entity_poly.type
_entity_poly.pdbx_seq_one_letter_code
_entity_poly.pdbx_strand_id
1 'polypeptide(L)'
;GRDVLYRLSISDMTVPYADPRAPFHRKQAFDFGDGGLGNCVNNLTLGCDCLGVIKYFDGLLTNPDGSAQVSKNVICLHEQDNGINWKHTNWRTGRAVVTRRRELVVQFIITLANYE
;
A
#
# COMPACT_ATOMS: atom_id res chain seq x y z
N GLY A 1 -24.23 -2.71 8.27
CA GLY A 1 -23.43 -3.19 7.12
C GLY A 1 -23.57 -4.69 6.99
N ARG A 2 -23.03 -5.30 5.95
CA ARG A 2 -22.86 -6.76 5.82
C ARG A 2 -21.39 -7.07 5.96
N ASP A 3 -21.04 -8.12 6.69
CA ASP A 3 -19.64 -8.50 6.89
C ASP A 3 -19.03 -8.99 5.57
N VAL A 4 -17.76 -8.62 5.35
CA VAL A 4 -16.99 -9.00 4.14
C VAL A 4 -15.65 -9.62 4.53
N LEU A 5 -14.89 -8.95 5.42
CA LEU A 5 -13.57 -9.38 5.87
C LEU A 5 -13.43 -9.13 7.37
N TYR A 6 -12.89 -10.11 8.11
CA TYR A 6 -12.52 -9.93 9.53
C TYR A 6 -11.13 -9.31 9.68
N ARG A 7 -10.16 -9.76 8.88
CA ARG A 7 -8.79 -9.24 8.85
C ARG A 7 -8.19 -9.39 7.47
N LEU A 8 -7.49 -8.36 6.99
CA LEU A 8 -6.71 -8.38 5.75
C LEU A 8 -5.31 -7.84 6.06
N SER A 9 -4.27 -8.56 5.63
CA SER A 9 -2.88 -8.13 5.76
C SER A 9 -2.00 -8.81 4.72
N ILE A 10 -0.85 -8.20 4.42
CA ILE A 10 0.27 -8.93 3.85
C ILE A 10 0.97 -9.64 5.00
N SER A 11 1.04 -10.97 4.95
CA SER A 11 1.63 -11.76 6.03
C SER A 11 3.14 -11.88 5.89
N ASP A 12 3.62 -12.03 4.66
CA ASP A 12 5.04 -12.10 4.34
C ASP A 12 5.27 -11.89 2.83
N MET A 13 6.53 -11.73 2.45
CA MET A 13 7.03 -11.65 1.08
C MET A 13 8.46 -12.17 1.03
N THR A 14 8.75 -13.14 0.17
CA THR A 14 10.12 -13.66 -0.02
C THR A 14 10.68 -13.24 -1.38
N VAL A 15 11.97 -12.89 -1.40
CA VAL A 15 12.68 -12.43 -2.60
C VAL A 15 13.90 -13.34 -2.87
N PRO A 16 13.70 -14.54 -3.43
CA PRO A 16 14.79 -15.45 -3.76
C PRO A 16 15.53 -15.02 -5.02
N TYR A 17 16.86 -14.90 -4.93
CA TYR A 17 17.73 -14.68 -6.08
C TYR A 17 18.00 -16.01 -6.79
N ALA A 18 18.03 -15.98 -8.11
CA ALA A 18 18.21 -17.17 -8.95
C ALA A 18 19.64 -17.37 -9.50
N ASP A 19 20.62 -16.56 -9.07
CA ASP A 19 22.02 -16.75 -9.47
C ASP A 19 22.65 -17.87 -8.62
N PRO A 20 23.06 -19.01 -9.22
CA PRO A 20 23.57 -20.15 -8.48
C PRO A 20 24.99 -19.94 -7.93
N ARG A 21 25.73 -18.92 -8.40
CA ARG A 21 27.12 -18.68 -7.98
C ARG A 21 27.17 -18.26 -6.52
N ALA A 22 28.23 -18.64 -5.81
CA ALA A 22 28.47 -18.11 -4.47
C ALA A 22 28.85 -16.60 -4.54
N PRO A 23 28.35 -15.75 -3.62
CA PRO A 23 27.46 -16.04 -2.50
C PRO A 23 25.96 -15.85 -2.81
N PHE A 24 25.58 -15.57 -4.06
CA PHE A 24 24.23 -15.13 -4.46
C PHE A 24 23.13 -16.15 -4.20
N HIS A 25 23.43 -17.45 -4.27
CA HIS A 25 22.47 -18.52 -3.95
C HIS A 25 21.93 -18.47 -2.51
N ARG A 26 22.56 -17.70 -1.60
CA ARG A 26 22.06 -17.49 -0.23
C ARG A 26 21.14 -16.27 -0.10
N LYS A 27 20.98 -15.47 -1.14
CA LYS A 27 20.14 -14.27 -1.10
C LYS A 27 18.67 -14.66 -1.28
N GLN A 28 18.00 -14.84 -0.15
CA GLN A 28 16.55 -15.01 -0.08
C GLN A 28 16.08 -14.35 1.20
N ALA A 29 15.64 -13.09 1.09
CA ALA A 29 15.04 -12.39 2.21
C ALA A 29 13.59 -12.86 2.39
N PHE A 30 13.13 -12.89 3.64
CA PHE A 30 11.72 -12.86 4.01
C PHE A 30 11.44 -11.48 4.57
N ASP A 31 10.91 -10.58 3.78
CA ASP A 31 11.01 -9.14 4.06
C ASP A 31 10.27 -8.75 5.33
N PHE A 32 9.07 -9.30 5.55
CA PHE A 32 8.31 -9.02 6.75
C PHE A 32 8.92 -9.70 7.98
N GLY A 33 9.42 -10.93 7.83
CA GLY A 33 10.02 -11.70 8.92
C GLY A 33 11.42 -11.24 9.33
N ASP A 34 12.33 -11.11 8.37
CA ASP A 34 13.74 -10.75 8.55
C ASP A 34 13.95 -9.24 8.61
N GLY A 35 13.26 -8.49 7.75
CA GLY A 35 13.42 -7.04 7.60
C GLY A 35 12.57 -6.21 8.55
N GLY A 36 11.50 -6.79 9.10
CA GLY A 36 10.59 -6.09 10.01
C GLY A 36 9.99 -4.84 9.35
N LEU A 37 9.37 -4.99 8.18
CA LEU A 37 8.97 -3.91 7.27
C LEU A 37 8.18 -2.74 7.87
N GLY A 38 7.53 -2.91 9.03
CA GLY A 38 6.97 -1.79 9.78
C GLY A 38 8.02 -0.71 10.10
N ASN A 39 9.27 -1.10 10.34
CA ASN A 39 10.40 -0.19 10.57
C ASN A 39 10.96 0.43 9.28
N CYS A 40 10.60 -0.13 8.12
CA CYS A 40 11.06 0.30 6.81
C CYS A 40 10.05 1.21 6.09
N VAL A 41 8.96 1.57 6.75
CA VAL A 41 7.91 2.40 6.15
C VAL A 41 8.37 3.84 5.95
N ASN A 42 8.05 4.43 4.81
CA ASN A 42 8.43 5.80 4.49
C ASN A 42 7.47 6.83 5.09
N ASN A 43 7.97 8.06 5.26
CA ASN A 43 7.15 9.21 5.58
C ASN A 43 6.60 9.81 4.27
N LEU A 44 5.30 9.65 4.03
CA LEU A 44 4.67 10.06 2.80
C LEU A 44 4.43 11.57 2.76
N THR A 45 4.62 12.16 1.57
CA THR A 45 4.54 13.60 1.33
C THR A 45 3.40 13.95 0.38
N LEU A 46 2.65 15.00 0.73
CA LEU A 46 1.53 15.49 -0.10
C LEU A 46 2.04 15.98 -1.46
N GLY A 47 1.39 15.51 -2.53
CA GLY A 47 1.71 15.91 -3.90
C GLY A 47 2.88 15.14 -4.53
N CYS A 48 3.63 14.35 -3.75
CA CYS A 48 4.66 13.43 -4.26
C CYS A 48 4.14 11.99 -4.23
N ASP A 49 3.93 11.44 -3.03
CA ASP A 49 3.57 10.02 -2.85
C ASP A 49 2.06 9.80 -2.91
N CYS A 50 1.27 10.79 -2.46
CA CYS A 50 -0.19 10.76 -2.47
C CYS A 50 -0.76 12.07 -3.04
N LEU A 51 -1.70 11.96 -3.98
CA LEU A 51 -2.28 13.09 -4.73
C LEU A 51 -3.76 13.30 -4.40
N GLY A 52 -4.16 14.56 -4.21
CA GLY A 52 -5.54 14.96 -3.92
C GLY A 52 -5.70 15.48 -2.49
N VAL A 53 -6.82 15.16 -1.86
CA VAL A 53 -7.10 15.49 -0.47
C VAL A 53 -6.78 14.27 0.39
N ILE A 54 -5.72 14.37 1.20
CA ILE A 54 -5.12 13.23 1.87
C ILE A 54 -5.31 13.32 3.38
N LYS A 55 -5.70 12.21 4.00
CA LYS A 55 -5.59 12.00 5.44
C LYS A 55 -4.39 11.09 5.72
N TYR A 56 -3.47 11.56 6.56
CA TYR A 56 -2.31 10.79 6.99
C TYR A 56 -2.51 10.20 8.38
N PHE A 57 -1.83 9.07 8.62
CA PHE A 57 -1.71 8.42 9.92
C PHE A 57 -0.24 8.19 10.24
N ASP A 58 0.13 8.46 11.49
CA ASP A 58 1.45 8.20 12.04
C ASP A 58 1.52 6.76 12.58
N GLY A 59 2.72 6.20 12.59
CA GLY A 59 3.05 4.92 13.20
C GLY A 59 3.90 5.12 14.45
N LEU A 60 3.84 4.15 15.37
CA LEU A 60 4.72 4.10 16.52
C LEU A 60 5.61 2.87 16.40
N LEU A 61 6.91 3.09 16.30
CA LEU A 61 7.93 2.07 16.19
C LEU A 61 8.71 1.97 17.50
N THR A 62 9.47 0.88 17.67
CA THR A 62 10.27 0.64 18.87
C THR A 62 11.75 0.66 18.51
N ASN A 63 12.53 1.48 19.22
CA ASN A 63 13.98 1.52 19.10
C ASN A 63 14.63 0.30 19.79
N PRO A 64 15.91 0.00 19.49
CA PRO A 64 16.62 -1.11 20.15
C PRO A 64 16.72 -1.02 21.68
N ASP A 65 16.61 0.18 22.25
CA ASP A 65 16.57 0.43 23.68
C ASP A 65 15.16 0.31 24.30
N GLY A 66 14.16 -0.04 23.48
CA GLY A 66 12.75 -0.15 23.89
C GLY A 66 11.99 1.19 23.90
N SER A 67 12.63 2.30 23.55
CA SER A 67 11.94 3.59 23.48
C SER A 67 11.01 3.67 22.26
N ALA A 68 9.92 4.42 22.41
CA ALA A 68 8.96 4.61 21.33
C ALA A 68 9.41 5.74 20.38
N GLN A 69 9.35 5.47 19.08
CA GLN A 69 9.66 6.42 18.02
C GLN A 69 8.43 6.66 17.15
N VAL A 70 8.00 7.92 17.03
CA VAL A 70 6.91 8.28 16.12
C VAL A 70 7.46 8.40 14.70
N SER A 71 6.91 7.61 13.79
CA SER A 71 7.13 7.72 12.35
C SER A 71 5.94 8.42 11.72
N LYS A 72 6.17 9.57 11.07
CA LYS A 72 5.09 10.48 10.64
C LYS A 72 4.59 10.14 9.24
N ASN A 73 3.29 10.28 9.02
CA ASN A 73 2.64 10.14 7.71
C ASN A 73 2.94 8.81 7.00
N VAL A 74 2.97 7.71 7.75
CA VAL A 74 3.37 6.39 7.22
C VAL A 74 2.26 5.67 6.45
N ILE A 75 1.00 6.09 6.66
CA ILE A 75 -0.15 5.63 5.89
C ILE A 75 -0.87 6.86 5.35
N CYS A 76 -1.26 6.82 4.07
CA CYS A 76 -2.16 7.80 3.48
C CYS A 76 -3.50 7.16 3.08
N LEU A 77 -4.57 7.90 3.31
CA LEU A 77 -5.94 7.54 2.95
C LEU A 77 -6.52 8.65 2.06
N HIS A 78 -7.01 8.29 0.88
CA HIS A 78 -7.62 9.23 -0.04
C HIS A 78 -8.60 8.56 -1.00
N GLU A 79 -9.35 9.38 -1.74
CA GLU A 79 -10.16 8.91 -2.86
C GLU A 79 -9.47 9.17 -4.20
N GLN A 80 -9.75 8.34 -5.20
CA GLN A 80 -9.34 8.59 -6.59
C GLN A 80 -10.44 8.24 -7.59
N ASP A 81 -10.40 8.91 -8.75
CA ASP A 81 -11.18 8.51 -9.92
C ASP A 81 -10.56 7.29 -10.58
N ASN A 82 -11.36 6.28 -10.90
CA ASN A 82 -10.92 5.17 -11.73
C ASN A 82 -11.85 4.93 -12.93
N GLY A 83 -12.19 6.01 -13.63
CA GLY A 83 -12.94 5.98 -14.87
C GLY A 83 -14.45 5.72 -14.71
N ILE A 84 -15.03 5.05 -15.71
CA ILE A 84 -16.46 4.69 -15.73
C ILE A 84 -16.66 3.46 -14.85
N ASN A 85 -17.60 3.53 -13.90
CA ASN A 85 -18.01 2.35 -13.13
C ASN A 85 -18.94 1.47 -13.98
N TRP A 86 -20.02 2.07 -14.50
CA TRP A 86 -20.83 1.43 -15.53
C TRP A 86 -21.53 2.47 -16.40
N LYS A 87 -21.86 2.08 -17.63
CA LYS A 87 -22.58 2.90 -18.61
C LYS A 87 -23.52 2.01 -19.40
N HIS A 88 -24.72 2.50 -19.66
CA HIS A 88 -25.68 1.86 -20.56
C HIS A 88 -26.41 2.90 -21.39
N THR A 89 -26.79 2.54 -22.61
CA THR A 89 -27.62 3.37 -23.47
C THR A 89 -28.69 2.50 -24.12
N ASN A 90 -29.96 2.82 -23.88
CA ASN A 90 -31.07 2.10 -24.47
C ASN A 90 -31.34 2.66 -25.88
N TRP A 91 -31.05 1.87 -26.91
CA TRP A 91 -31.21 2.29 -28.30
C TRP A 91 -32.68 2.54 -28.71
N ARG A 92 -33.66 1.93 -28.04
CA ARG A 92 -35.09 2.10 -28.36
C ARG A 92 -35.65 3.45 -27.87
N THR A 93 -35.12 3.96 -26.76
CA THR A 93 -35.58 5.22 -26.14
C THR A 93 -34.58 6.36 -26.25
N GLY A 94 -33.36 6.08 -26.71
CA GLY A 94 -32.25 7.03 -26.71
C GLY A 94 -31.69 7.38 -25.33
N ARG A 95 -32.20 6.77 -24.24
CA ARG A 95 -31.82 7.13 -22.87
C ARG A 95 -30.44 6.56 -22.51
N ALA A 96 -29.51 7.44 -22.15
CA ALA A 96 -28.20 7.09 -21.62
C ALA A 96 -28.13 7.26 -20.10
N VAL A 97 -27.36 6.39 -19.45
CA VAL A 97 -27.01 6.45 -18.01
C VAL A 97 -25.54 6.10 -17.85
N VAL A 98 -24.85 6.80 -16.95
CA VAL A 98 -23.43 6.60 -16.65
C VAL A 98 -23.16 6.90 -15.19
N THR A 99 -22.24 6.16 -14.60
CA THR A 99 -21.69 6.44 -13.26
C THR A 99 -20.17 6.37 -13.30
N ARG A 100 -19.51 7.12 -12.40
CA ARG A 100 -18.04 7.11 -12.26
C ARG A 100 -17.62 6.17 -11.14
N ARG A 101 -16.45 5.55 -11.29
CA ARG A 101 -15.83 4.71 -10.26
C ARG A 101 -14.98 5.59 -9.36
N ARG A 102 -15.31 5.61 -8.08
CA ARG A 102 -14.50 6.21 -7.02
C ARG A 102 -13.90 5.09 -6.19
N GLU A 103 -12.62 5.19 -5.91
CA GLU A 103 -11.89 4.22 -5.11
C GLU A 103 -11.41 4.88 -3.83
N LEU A 104 -11.54 4.18 -2.72
CA LEU A 104 -10.88 4.55 -1.47
C LEU A 104 -9.55 3.81 -1.42
N VAL A 105 -8.45 4.55 -1.35
CA VAL A 105 -7.08 4.03 -1.34
C VAL A 105 -6.53 4.14 0.07
N VAL A 106 -6.01 3.03 0.59
CA VAL A 106 -5.18 2.97 1.79
C VAL A 106 -3.80 2.54 1.35
N GLN A 107 -2.80 3.40 1.52
CA GLN A 107 -1.46 3.19 0.97
C GLN A 107 -0.40 3.42 2.04
N PHE A 108 0.67 2.62 1.97
CA PHE A 108 1.95 2.84 2.61
C PHE A 108 3.04 2.40 1.62
N ILE A 109 4.25 2.92 1.78
CA ILE A 109 5.42 2.56 0.96
C ILE A 109 6.52 2.11 1.92
N ILE A 110 7.21 1.04 1.58
CA ILE A 110 8.30 0.46 2.37
C ILE A 110 9.57 0.51 1.55
N THR A 111 10.72 0.78 2.16
CA THR A 111 12.01 0.66 1.50
C THR A 111 12.86 -0.32 2.27
N LEU A 112 13.13 -1.50 1.69
CA LEU A 112 14.07 -2.46 2.28
C LEU A 112 15.30 -2.59 1.39
N ALA A 113 16.40 -2.03 1.87
CA ALA A 113 17.66 -1.96 1.14
C ALA A 113 17.56 -1.30 -0.24
N ASN A 114 17.32 -2.08 -1.30
CA ASN A 114 17.43 -1.64 -2.70
C ASN A 114 16.11 -1.67 -3.48
N TYR A 115 14.99 -1.86 -2.79
CA TYR A 115 13.67 -1.84 -3.41
C TYR A 115 12.68 -1.10 -2.53
N GLU A 116 11.70 -0.55 -3.23
CA GLU A 116 10.51 0.13 -2.73
C GLU A 116 9.26 -0.67 -3.10
#